data_AF-A0A3D4LQ50-F1
#
_entry.id   AF-A0A3D4LQ50-F1
#
_cell.length_a   1.000
_cell.length_b   1.000
_cell.length_c   1.000
_cell.angle_alpha   90.00
_cell.angle_beta   90.00
_cell.angle_gamma   90.00
#
_symmetry.space_group_name_H-M   'P 1'
#
loop_
_entity.id
_entity.type
_entity.pdbx_description
1 polymer ?
#
loop_
_entity_poly.entity_id
_entity_poly.type
_entity_poly.pdbx_seq_one_letter_code
_entity_poly.pdbx_strand_id
1 'polypeptide(L)'
;MNCTYNENLYEHSFRTIDSHTMGEATRIIYDGFPELPGQTMMEKKEYLISHYDHYRKALMLEPRGHRDMFGALLTPPVHEEADYGVIFMDSGGCLNMCGHGSIGTASMLVETGMVDVSEPYTDVVLDAPSGLIRTRVKVQNGKAEQVSILNVPAFLYKENQTIDIQGYGMIPYDISFGGSFFALVDAEQIGIDITMENVDILSELGMLLLKKINETVPIKHPYLDITTVDLVEFYSHTDKPEADMKNCVIFGMAQADRSPCGTGTSAKMAALYAKGELALHTPFVYESVTGSLFTGEATKEVDVGDYRGIIPQITGSAYMTGMNTWLLDPEDPLELGFLLGTQKKAPKESDRSRIVRAAWQLFHEKGYDSTSVEDVMELAGVTSEIFHRYFQEKDDLEYTLGDLFDRKYADLMVQINPRLSRYETLLYLNRELFHLIETEVPLPLVKHLYMEDIDTKHNLLNKKRFYYSLIPQIIEEGQDKGEFRRSENARELADNYFSLERGIIYDWCVKDGKDSLVHKGQRLLQIFLKELLA
;
A
#
# COMPACT_ATOMS: atom_id res chain seq x y z
N MET A 1 -15.97 23.57 36.20
CA MET A 1 -15.95 22.23 36.79
C MET A 1 -14.65 21.59 36.32
N ASN A 2 -13.81 21.08 37.22
CA ASN A 2 -12.62 20.31 36.84
C ASN A 2 -13.01 18.84 36.84
N CYS A 3 -12.97 18.18 35.68
CA CYS A 3 -13.19 16.75 35.56
C CYS A 3 -11.86 16.04 35.83
N THR A 4 -11.81 15.21 36.88
CA THR A 4 -10.64 14.39 37.23
C THR A 4 -11.12 12.98 37.56
N TYR A 5 -10.38 11.96 37.14
CA TYR A 5 -10.65 10.56 37.50
C TYR A 5 -9.42 9.94 38.17
N ASN A 6 -9.61 8.83 38.89
CA ASN A 6 -8.51 8.11 39.53
C ASN A 6 -7.87 7.16 38.50
N GLU A 7 -6.69 7.54 37.99
CA GLU A 7 -5.95 6.76 36.98
C GLU A 7 -5.62 5.33 37.45
N ASN A 8 -5.47 5.09 38.76
CA ASN A 8 -5.14 3.77 39.30
C ASN A 8 -6.27 2.73 39.17
N LEU A 9 -7.48 3.14 38.75
CA LEU A 9 -8.61 2.22 38.55
C LEU A 9 -8.60 1.56 37.16
N TYR A 10 -7.81 2.08 36.23
CA TYR A 10 -7.82 1.65 34.84
C TYR A 10 -6.52 0.93 34.51
N GLU A 11 -6.60 -0.16 33.74
CA GLU A 11 -5.43 -0.93 33.34
C GLU A 11 -4.59 -0.14 32.32
N HIS A 12 -5.27 0.52 31.38
CA HIS A 12 -4.64 1.32 30.34
C HIS A 12 -5.42 2.61 30.04
N SER A 13 -4.70 3.64 29.61
CA SER A 13 -5.25 4.88 29.09
C SER A 13 -4.58 5.27 27.78
N PHE A 14 -5.36 5.61 26.76
CA PHE A 14 -4.86 6.06 25.45
C PHE A 14 -5.31 7.48 25.16
N ARG A 15 -4.44 8.31 24.60
CA ARG A 15 -4.81 9.67 24.18
C ARG A 15 -4.81 9.76 22.66
N THR A 16 -5.87 10.34 22.12
CA THR A 16 -6.07 10.42 20.67
C THR A 16 -6.47 11.81 20.22
N ILE A 17 -6.10 12.13 18.98
CA ILE A 17 -6.69 13.20 18.20
C ILE A 17 -7.63 12.53 17.22
N ASP A 18 -8.93 12.75 17.38
CA ASP A 18 -9.91 12.30 16.41
C ASP A 18 -10.09 13.41 15.37
N SER A 19 -10.08 13.01 14.10
CA SER A 19 -10.27 13.89 12.95
C SER A 19 -11.13 13.18 11.91
N HIS A 20 -11.51 13.90 10.85
CA HIS A 20 -12.01 13.28 9.63
C HIS A 20 -11.38 13.92 8.41
N THR A 21 -11.06 13.12 7.40
CA THR A 21 -10.60 13.58 6.08
C THR A 21 -11.78 13.53 5.13
N MET A 22 -12.40 14.69 4.88
CA MET A 22 -13.56 14.81 3.99
C MET A 22 -14.72 13.84 4.30
N GLY A 23 -14.85 13.44 5.55
CA GLY A 23 -15.96 12.62 6.08
C GLY A 23 -15.50 11.30 6.67
N GLU A 24 -14.38 10.75 6.19
CA GLU A 24 -13.84 9.49 6.66
C GLU A 24 -13.05 9.71 7.96
N ALA A 25 -13.37 8.95 9.02
CA ALA A 25 -12.81 9.15 10.35
C ALA A 25 -11.31 8.83 10.39
N THR A 26 -10.56 9.45 11.29
CA THR A 26 -9.18 9.06 11.61
C THR A 26 -8.89 9.36 13.08
N ARG A 27 -8.76 8.31 13.89
CA ARG A 27 -8.33 8.36 15.29
C ARG A 27 -6.81 8.21 15.37
N ILE A 28 -6.12 9.30 15.65
CA ILE A 28 -4.66 9.33 15.73
C ILE A 28 -4.23 9.09 17.17
N ILE A 29 -3.66 7.93 17.45
CA ILE A 29 -3.17 7.55 18.78
C ILE A 29 -1.75 8.09 18.92
N TYR A 30 -1.54 9.01 19.87
CA TYR A 30 -0.25 9.65 20.08
C TYR A 30 0.36 9.36 21.46
N ASP A 31 -0.40 8.74 22.37
CA ASP A 31 0.05 8.40 23.72
C ASP A 31 -0.71 7.20 24.29
N GLY A 32 -0.07 6.46 25.20
CA GLY A 32 -0.63 5.31 25.93
C GLY A 32 -0.41 3.93 25.32
N PHE A 33 0.12 3.84 24.09
CA PHE A 33 0.46 2.57 23.47
C PHE A 33 1.81 2.04 24.00
N PRO A 34 1.97 0.72 24.26
CA PRO A 34 3.27 0.16 24.64
C PRO A 34 4.32 0.35 23.54
N GLU A 35 5.60 0.29 23.92
CA GLU A 35 6.70 0.34 22.97
C GLU A 35 6.63 -0.84 21.99
N LEU A 36 6.80 -0.53 20.71
CA LEU A 36 6.85 -1.52 19.63
C LEU A 36 8.31 -1.74 19.21
N PRO A 37 8.94 -2.86 19.61
CA PRO A 37 10.25 -3.23 19.11
C PRO A 37 10.19 -3.55 17.61
N GLY A 38 11.29 -3.29 16.92
CA GLY A 38 11.45 -3.53 15.49
C GLY A 38 12.46 -2.55 14.88
N GLN A 39 13.31 -3.07 14.00
CA GLN A 39 14.25 -2.31 13.18
C GLN A 39 13.59 -1.75 11.92
N THR A 40 12.36 -2.17 11.60
CA THR A 40 11.54 -1.62 10.51
C THR A 40 10.13 -1.30 10.98
N MET A 41 9.43 -0.43 10.24
CA MET A 41 8.00 -0.18 10.50
C MET A 41 7.12 -1.41 10.25
N MET A 42 7.54 -2.32 9.36
CA MET A 42 6.84 -3.59 9.15
C MET A 42 6.96 -4.49 10.38
N GLU A 43 8.16 -4.65 10.94
CA GLU A 43 8.38 -5.42 12.17
C GLU A 43 7.58 -4.85 13.34
N LYS A 44 7.53 -3.50 13.48
CA LYS A 44 6.70 -2.84 14.50
C LYS A 44 5.21 -3.16 14.33
N LYS A 45 4.70 -3.17 13.10
CA LYS A 45 3.31 -3.54 12.78
C LYS A 45 3.05 -5.02 13.11
N GLU A 46 3.94 -5.92 12.72
CA GLU A 46 3.81 -7.35 13.01
C GLU A 46 3.83 -7.61 14.52
N TYR A 47 4.71 -6.93 15.26
CA TYR A 47 4.74 -7.00 16.70
C TYR A 47 3.42 -6.53 17.32
N LEU A 48 2.86 -5.42 16.85
CA LEU A 48 1.54 -4.93 17.26
C LEU A 48 0.46 -5.99 17.00
N ILE A 49 0.42 -6.59 15.81
CA ILE A 49 -0.57 -7.61 15.46
C ILE A 49 -0.45 -8.83 16.39
N SER A 50 0.77 -9.31 16.64
CA SER A 50 1.00 -10.52 17.44
C SER A 50 0.80 -10.32 18.94
N HIS A 51 1.03 -9.11 19.47
CA HIS A 51 1.04 -8.87 20.92
C HIS A 51 -0.08 -7.93 21.39
N TYR A 52 -0.51 -6.97 20.56
CA TYR A 52 -1.33 -5.82 20.95
C TYR A 52 -2.58 -5.58 20.08
N ASP A 53 -2.99 -6.53 19.24
CA ASP A 53 -4.23 -6.42 18.44
C ASP A 53 -5.48 -6.20 19.31
N HIS A 54 -5.46 -6.64 20.57
CA HIS A 54 -6.53 -6.39 21.52
C HIS A 54 -6.74 -4.89 21.81
N TYR A 55 -5.69 -4.06 21.84
CA TYR A 55 -5.84 -2.60 21.97
C TYR A 55 -6.39 -1.95 20.70
N ARG A 56 -5.99 -2.45 19.52
CA ARG A 56 -6.64 -2.03 18.26
C ARG A 56 -8.15 -2.27 18.35
N LYS A 57 -8.56 -3.48 18.74
CA LYS A 57 -9.99 -3.81 18.89
C LYS A 57 -10.68 -2.89 19.90
N ALA A 58 -10.08 -2.68 21.07
CA ALA A 58 -10.63 -1.80 22.10
C ALA A 58 -10.86 -0.36 21.61
N LEU A 59 -10.00 0.14 20.72
CA LEU A 59 -10.04 1.52 20.21
C LEU A 59 -10.85 1.69 18.92
N MET A 60 -10.91 0.67 18.06
CA MET A 60 -11.60 0.73 16.77
C MET A 60 -13.04 0.24 16.83
N LEU A 61 -13.35 -0.74 17.69
CA LEU A 61 -14.67 -1.36 17.78
C LEU A 61 -15.58 -0.63 18.77
N GLU A 62 -16.88 -0.93 18.72
CA GLU A 62 -17.83 -0.44 19.74
C GLU A 62 -17.41 -1.00 21.11
N PRO A 63 -17.53 -0.25 22.22
CA PRO A 63 -18.26 1.01 22.36
C PRO A 63 -17.42 2.28 22.15
N ARG A 64 -16.11 2.18 21.94
CA ARG A 64 -15.21 3.36 21.83
C ARG A 64 -15.06 3.86 20.39
N GLY A 65 -15.14 2.96 19.43
CA GLY A 65 -15.20 3.24 18.00
C GLY A 65 -16.53 2.76 17.42
N HIS A 66 -16.49 2.35 16.17
CA HIS A 66 -17.62 1.82 15.42
C HIS A 66 -17.12 1.05 14.20
N ARG A 67 -18.02 0.39 13.48
CA ARG A 67 -17.69 -0.42 12.29
C ARG A 67 -16.77 0.30 11.30
N ASP A 68 -17.07 1.55 11.01
CA ASP A 68 -16.33 2.38 10.05
C ASP A 68 -15.22 3.25 10.70
N MET A 69 -14.73 2.90 11.89
CA MET A 69 -13.65 3.65 12.53
C MET A 69 -12.30 3.29 11.89
N PHE A 70 -11.49 4.31 11.64
CA PHE A 70 -10.12 4.18 11.16
C PHE A 70 -9.15 4.85 12.13
N GLY A 71 -7.94 4.32 12.25
CA GLY A 71 -6.93 4.77 13.19
C GLY A 71 -5.52 4.86 12.62
N ALA A 72 -4.69 5.68 13.25
CA ALA A 72 -3.28 5.85 12.97
C ALA A 72 -2.51 5.90 14.28
N LEU A 73 -1.70 4.89 14.56
CA LEU A 73 -0.81 4.87 15.72
C LEU A 73 0.51 5.58 15.36
N LEU A 74 0.81 6.66 16.08
CA LEU A 74 2.11 7.32 15.98
C LEU A 74 3.16 6.58 16.79
N THR A 75 4.36 6.47 16.23
CA THR A 75 5.53 5.83 16.82
C THR A 75 6.78 6.64 16.52
N PRO A 76 7.90 6.42 17.22
CA PRO A 76 9.19 6.90 16.76
C PRO A 76 9.48 6.33 15.35
N PRO A 77 9.90 7.17 14.38
CA PRO A 77 10.23 6.69 13.05
C PRO A 77 11.46 5.79 13.09
N VAL A 78 11.55 4.86 12.13
CA VAL A 78 12.77 4.10 11.86
C VAL A 78 13.65 4.87 10.88
N HIS A 79 13.04 5.46 9.85
CA HIS A 79 13.74 6.19 8.81
C HIS A 79 14.12 7.60 9.27
N GLU A 80 15.38 7.99 9.08
CA GLU A 80 15.93 9.27 9.57
C GLU A 80 15.28 10.52 8.95
N GLU A 81 14.75 10.40 7.73
CA GLU A 81 14.03 11.47 7.04
C GLU A 81 12.58 11.69 7.51
N ALA A 82 12.03 10.78 8.33
CA ALA A 82 10.64 10.86 8.75
C ALA A 82 10.48 11.66 10.04
N ASP A 83 9.39 12.41 10.13
CA ASP A 83 9.01 13.13 11.33
C ASP A 83 8.42 12.17 12.37
N TYR A 84 7.59 11.24 11.92
CA TYR A 84 6.92 10.23 12.74
C TYR A 84 6.79 8.90 12.02
N GLY A 85 6.90 7.80 12.77
CA GLY A 85 6.42 6.50 12.30
C GLY A 85 4.90 6.40 12.45
N VAL A 86 4.21 5.74 11.52
CA VAL A 86 2.76 5.56 11.55
C VAL A 86 2.35 4.14 11.22
N ILE A 87 1.47 3.53 12.05
CA ILE A 87 0.82 2.25 11.74
C ILE A 87 -0.68 2.48 11.63
N PHE A 88 -1.23 2.26 10.44
CA PHE A 88 -2.66 2.42 10.18
C PHE A 88 -3.44 1.19 10.63
N MET A 89 -4.71 1.38 11.01
CA MET A 89 -5.60 0.31 11.45
C MET A 89 -7.06 0.66 11.22
N ASP A 90 -7.91 -0.35 11.06
CA ASP A 90 -9.37 -0.21 10.98
C ASP A 90 -10.05 -1.23 11.90
N SER A 91 -11.37 -1.40 11.78
CA SER A 91 -12.12 -2.41 12.54
C SER A 91 -11.73 -3.86 12.18
N GLY A 92 -11.16 -4.10 10.99
CA GLY A 92 -10.71 -5.40 10.51
C GLY A 92 -9.28 -5.77 10.95
N GLY A 93 -8.32 -4.84 10.90
CA GLY A 93 -6.91 -5.13 11.19
C GLY A 93 -5.97 -3.94 10.99
N CYS A 94 -4.66 -4.20 11.00
CA CYS A 94 -3.64 -3.19 10.68
C CYS A 94 -3.35 -3.15 9.18
N LEU A 95 -3.01 -1.96 8.68
CA LEU A 95 -2.84 -1.65 7.26
C LEU A 95 -1.44 -1.07 7.00
N ASN A 96 -0.94 -1.25 5.77
CA ASN A 96 0.39 -0.79 5.40
C ASN A 96 0.42 0.70 4.98
N MET A 97 -0.68 1.21 4.45
CA MET A 97 -0.84 2.58 3.95
C MET A 97 -2.33 2.95 3.96
N CYS A 98 -2.63 4.24 4.11
CA CYS A 98 -3.96 4.78 3.86
C CYS A 98 -3.88 6.25 3.44
N GLY A 99 -4.49 6.61 2.31
CA GLY A 99 -4.47 7.99 1.80
C GLY A 99 -5.18 8.99 2.72
N HIS A 100 -6.44 8.70 3.10
CA HIS A 100 -7.22 9.60 3.97
C HIS A 100 -6.58 9.70 5.37
N GLY A 101 -6.05 8.58 5.89
CA GLY A 101 -5.38 8.52 7.17
C GLY A 101 -4.07 9.30 7.18
N SER A 102 -3.33 9.30 6.05
CA SER A 102 -2.11 10.11 5.89
C SER A 102 -2.42 11.60 5.85
N ILE A 103 -3.46 12.02 5.11
CA ILE A 103 -3.93 13.41 5.07
C ILE A 103 -4.37 13.87 6.46
N GLY A 104 -5.17 13.06 7.16
CA GLY A 104 -5.64 13.35 8.51
C GLY A 104 -4.48 13.48 9.49
N THR A 105 -3.56 12.51 9.48
CA THR A 105 -2.38 12.50 10.36
C THR A 105 -1.49 13.71 10.13
N ALA A 106 -1.10 13.99 8.88
CA ALA A 106 -0.25 15.14 8.56
C ALA A 106 -0.91 16.48 8.93
N SER A 107 -2.22 16.63 8.70
CA SER A 107 -2.97 17.83 9.10
C SER A 107 -2.91 18.03 10.60
N MET A 108 -3.17 16.97 11.38
CA MET A 108 -3.19 17.07 12.84
C MET A 108 -1.80 17.27 13.43
N LEU A 109 -0.74 16.68 12.85
CA LEU A 109 0.63 16.95 13.27
C LEU A 109 1.00 18.43 13.12
N VAL A 110 0.58 19.07 12.02
CA VAL A 110 0.75 20.51 11.81
C VAL A 110 -0.09 21.34 12.79
N GLU A 111 -1.40 21.07 12.89
CA GLU A 111 -2.30 21.88 13.72
C GLU A 111 -2.01 21.77 15.23
N THR A 112 -1.46 20.64 15.68
CA THR A 112 -1.07 20.45 17.09
C THR A 112 0.36 20.89 17.39
N GLY A 113 1.13 21.30 16.37
CA GLY A 113 2.54 21.71 16.53
C GLY A 113 3.47 20.55 16.93
N MET A 114 3.11 19.32 16.57
CA MET A 114 3.96 18.14 16.78
C MET A 114 5.12 18.07 15.78
N VAL A 115 5.06 18.85 14.70
CA VAL A 115 6.15 19.06 13.73
C VAL A 115 6.48 20.55 13.62
N ASP A 116 7.66 20.88 13.11
CA ASP A 116 8.01 22.25 12.78
C ASP A 116 7.15 22.76 11.61
N VAL A 117 6.45 23.89 11.82
CA VAL A 117 5.47 24.42 10.86
C VAL A 117 6.04 25.61 10.08
N SER A 118 5.94 25.55 8.75
CA SER A 118 6.31 26.64 7.84
C SER A 118 5.16 27.03 6.91
N GLU A 119 5.03 28.34 6.64
CA GLU A 119 4.03 28.85 5.68
C GLU A 119 4.70 29.33 4.38
N PRO A 120 4.05 29.16 3.20
CA PRO A 120 2.70 28.62 2.99
C PRO A 120 2.61 27.09 2.89
N TYR A 121 3.73 26.38 3.01
CA TYR A 121 3.75 24.92 2.95
C TYR A 121 4.67 24.33 4.02
N THR A 122 4.21 23.25 4.65
CA THR A 122 5.00 22.36 5.52
C THR A 122 5.08 21.00 4.84
N ASP A 123 6.29 20.47 4.66
CA ASP A 123 6.48 19.08 4.24
C ASP A 123 6.43 18.21 5.52
N VAL A 124 5.56 17.19 5.55
CA VAL A 124 5.48 16.21 6.65
C VAL A 124 5.68 14.82 6.09
N VAL A 125 6.65 14.09 6.64
CA VAL A 125 7.08 12.77 6.19
C VAL A 125 6.72 11.74 7.27
N LEU A 126 5.87 10.78 6.91
CA LEU A 126 5.46 9.67 7.78
C LEU A 126 6.20 8.39 7.37
N ASP A 127 6.76 7.66 8.32
CA ASP A 127 7.37 6.35 8.09
C ASP A 127 6.33 5.26 8.34
N ALA A 128 5.76 4.68 7.29
CA ALA A 128 4.73 3.64 7.38
C ALA A 128 5.32 2.24 7.11
N PRO A 129 4.62 1.14 7.44
CA PRO A 129 5.06 -0.21 7.08
C PRO A 129 5.29 -0.39 5.58
N SER A 130 4.51 0.32 4.76
CA SER A 130 4.73 0.36 3.33
C SER A 130 6.05 1.06 2.99
N GLY A 131 6.36 2.17 3.68
CA GLY A 131 7.59 2.98 3.65
C GLY A 131 7.24 4.47 3.80
N LEU A 132 8.08 5.37 3.26
CA LEU A 132 7.89 6.81 3.47
C LEU A 132 6.67 7.39 2.73
N ILE A 133 5.79 8.03 3.47
CA ILE A 133 4.65 8.79 2.95
C ILE A 133 5.00 10.27 3.08
N ARG A 134 5.23 10.91 1.93
CA ARG A 134 5.55 12.34 1.88
C ARG A 134 4.30 13.13 1.60
N THR A 135 3.98 14.02 2.52
CA THR A 135 2.82 14.88 2.44
C THR A 135 3.27 16.33 2.36
N ARG A 136 2.54 17.13 1.58
CA ARG A 136 2.75 18.58 1.51
C ARG A 136 1.50 19.26 2.03
N VAL A 137 1.61 19.85 3.22
CA VAL A 137 0.52 20.55 3.89
C VAL A 137 0.57 22.02 3.50
N LYS A 138 -0.49 22.53 2.87
CA LYS A 138 -0.70 23.97 2.70
C LYS A 138 -1.15 24.55 4.04
N VAL A 139 -0.38 25.48 4.57
CA VAL A 139 -0.62 26.08 5.89
C VAL A 139 -0.93 27.56 5.75
N GLN A 140 -1.98 28.00 6.43
CA GLN A 140 -2.34 29.41 6.52
C GLN A 140 -2.82 29.75 7.94
N ASN A 141 -2.17 30.73 8.57
CA ASN A 141 -2.44 31.13 9.96
C ASN A 141 -2.33 29.94 10.95
N GLY A 142 -1.33 29.07 10.76
CA GLY A 142 -1.11 27.87 11.56
C GLY A 142 -2.14 26.74 11.36
N LYS A 143 -3.09 26.90 10.43
CA LYS A 143 -4.09 25.88 10.09
C LYS A 143 -3.65 25.08 8.86
N ALA A 144 -3.81 23.76 8.90
CA ALA A 144 -3.65 22.90 7.73
C ALA A 144 -4.88 23.05 6.81
N GLU A 145 -4.75 23.78 5.70
CA GLU A 145 -5.87 23.97 4.78
C GLU A 145 -6.11 22.73 3.92
N GLN A 146 -5.04 22.20 3.35
CA GLN A 146 -5.06 21.07 2.42
C GLN A 146 -3.76 20.28 2.53
N VAL A 147 -3.82 18.98 2.31
CA VAL A 147 -2.66 18.10 2.24
C VAL A 147 -2.65 17.40 0.91
N SER A 148 -1.51 17.46 0.22
CA SER A 148 -1.26 16.72 -1.00
C SER A 148 -0.37 15.51 -0.74
N ILE A 149 -0.71 14.38 -1.35
CA ILE A 149 0.08 13.14 -1.37
C ILE A 149 0.27 12.66 -2.81
N LEU A 150 1.46 12.18 -3.15
CA LEU A 150 1.65 11.40 -4.37
C LEU A 150 1.27 9.95 -4.10
N ASN A 151 0.57 9.35 -5.05
CA ASN A 151 0.14 7.97 -4.97
C ASN A 151 0.98 7.09 -5.93
N VAL A 152 0.77 5.78 -5.82
CA VAL A 152 1.38 4.76 -6.66
C VAL A 152 1.12 5.03 -8.15
N PRO A 153 1.93 4.46 -9.07
CA PRO A 153 1.55 4.35 -10.47
C PRO A 153 0.14 3.78 -10.63
N ALA A 154 -0.75 4.54 -11.26
CA ALA A 154 -2.13 4.18 -11.52
C ALA A 154 -2.34 3.95 -13.02
N PHE A 155 -3.11 2.95 -13.42
CA PHE A 155 -3.28 2.57 -14.82
C PHE A 155 -4.61 1.86 -15.06
N LEU A 156 -5.16 2.03 -16.26
CA LEU A 156 -6.31 1.25 -16.73
C LEU A 156 -5.87 -0.17 -17.10
N TYR A 157 -6.47 -1.19 -16.47
CA TYR A 157 -6.06 -2.59 -16.62
C TYR A 157 -6.92 -3.34 -17.64
N LYS A 158 -8.25 -3.22 -17.56
CA LYS A 158 -9.20 -3.80 -18.52
C LYS A 158 -10.32 -2.82 -18.80
N GLU A 159 -10.67 -2.68 -20.07
CA GLU A 159 -11.69 -1.75 -20.56
C GLU A 159 -12.90 -2.53 -21.11
N ASN A 160 -14.10 -1.92 -21.05
CA ASN A 160 -15.33 -2.40 -21.69
C ASN A 160 -15.70 -3.85 -21.29
N GLN A 161 -15.51 -4.18 -20.02
CA GLN A 161 -15.94 -5.46 -19.49
C GLN A 161 -17.45 -5.42 -19.23
N THR A 162 -18.08 -6.59 -19.22
CA THR A 162 -19.50 -6.71 -18.85
C THR A 162 -19.69 -7.92 -17.95
N ILE A 163 -20.61 -7.81 -16.99
CA ILE A 163 -20.92 -8.91 -16.06
C ILE A 163 -22.42 -8.94 -15.77
N ASP A 164 -23.03 -10.12 -15.90
CA ASP A 164 -24.44 -10.32 -15.55
C ASP A 164 -24.60 -10.37 -14.02
N ILE A 165 -25.45 -9.56 -13.42
CA ILE A 165 -25.78 -9.65 -12.00
C ILE A 165 -27.26 -9.94 -11.88
N GLN A 166 -27.61 -11.01 -11.16
CA GLN A 166 -29.00 -11.40 -10.95
C GLN A 166 -29.77 -10.24 -10.31
N GLY A 167 -30.86 -9.81 -10.96
CA GLY A 167 -31.67 -8.67 -10.53
C GLY A 167 -31.30 -7.33 -11.16
N TYR A 168 -30.09 -7.20 -11.73
CA TYR A 168 -29.58 -5.97 -12.34
C TYR A 168 -29.25 -6.13 -13.83
N GLY A 169 -29.09 -7.36 -14.33
CA GLY A 169 -28.78 -7.66 -15.73
C GLY A 169 -27.30 -7.44 -16.06
N MET A 170 -27.00 -7.15 -17.33
CA MET A 170 -25.63 -6.93 -17.80
C MET A 170 -25.12 -5.55 -17.38
N ILE A 171 -24.12 -5.53 -16.50
CA ILE A 171 -23.49 -4.31 -16.00
C ILE A 171 -22.15 -4.10 -16.73
N PRO A 172 -21.96 -2.98 -17.45
CA PRO A 172 -20.67 -2.60 -18.01
C PRO A 172 -19.75 -2.02 -16.93
N TYR A 173 -18.47 -2.33 -17.02
CA TYR A 173 -17.46 -1.81 -16.09
C TYR A 173 -16.05 -1.84 -16.70
N ASP A 174 -15.18 -1.01 -16.14
CA ASP A 174 -13.73 -1.09 -16.38
C ASP A 174 -13.04 -1.62 -15.12
N ILE A 175 -11.81 -2.11 -15.27
CA ILE A 175 -10.91 -2.41 -14.16
C ILE A 175 -9.72 -1.49 -14.25
N SER A 176 -9.50 -0.69 -13.20
CA SER A 176 -8.39 0.26 -13.11
C SER A 176 -7.65 0.09 -11.78
N PHE A 177 -6.36 0.38 -11.76
CA PHE A 177 -5.52 0.33 -10.58
C PHE A 177 -5.14 1.74 -10.13
N GLY A 178 -5.23 2.00 -8.83
CA GLY A 178 -4.83 3.28 -8.22
C GLY A 178 -4.27 3.13 -6.80
N GLY A 179 -3.63 1.99 -6.52
CA GLY A 179 -3.24 1.54 -5.17
C GLY A 179 -3.86 0.20 -4.81
N SER A 180 -5.10 0.02 -5.25
CA SER A 180 -5.83 -1.25 -5.32
C SER A 180 -6.51 -1.35 -6.68
N PHE A 181 -6.98 -2.53 -7.06
CA PHE A 181 -7.83 -2.68 -8.24
C PHE A 181 -9.27 -2.31 -7.92
N PHE A 182 -9.86 -1.49 -8.79
CA PHE A 182 -11.23 -1.03 -8.74
C PHE A 182 -11.99 -1.54 -9.96
N ALA A 183 -13.20 -2.03 -9.74
CA ALA A 183 -14.20 -2.10 -10.81
C ALA A 183 -14.93 -0.75 -10.89
N LEU A 184 -14.76 -0.02 -12.00
CA LEU A 184 -15.38 1.28 -12.24
C LEU A 184 -16.70 1.07 -12.96
N VAL A 185 -17.82 1.42 -12.32
CA VAL A 185 -19.18 1.24 -12.84
C VAL A 185 -19.84 2.60 -13.02
N ASP A 186 -20.32 2.88 -14.22
CA ASP A 186 -21.16 4.05 -14.47
C ASP A 186 -22.55 3.81 -13.88
N ALA A 187 -22.85 4.53 -12.80
CA ALA A 187 -24.09 4.41 -12.06
C ALA A 187 -25.32 4.83 -12.88
N GLU A 188 -25.14 5.72 -13.87
CA GLU A 188 -26.22 6.16 -14.76
C GLU A 188 -26.62 5.05 -15.73
N GLN A 189 -25.66 4.27 -16.20
CA GLN A 189 -25.93 3.14 -17.12
C GLN A 189 -26.73 2.02 -16.46
N ILE A 190 -26.67 1.91 -15.12
CA ILE A 190 -27.46 0.96 -14.34
C ILE A 190 -28.69 1.60 -13.68
N GLY A 191 -28.91 2.91 -13.88
CA GLY A 191 -30.08 3.64 -13.39
C GLY A 191 -30.15 3.80 -11.87
N ILE A 192 -28.99 3.91 -11.19
CA ILE A 192 -28.91 4.13 -9.74
C ILE A 192 -28.26 5.47 -9.46
N ASP A 193 -28.98 6.38 -8.80
CA ASP A 193 -28.41 7.67 -8.40
C ASP A 193 -27.46 7.49 -7.21
N ILE A 194 -26.30 8.15 -7.28
CA ILE A 194 -25.34 8.18 -6.17
C ILE A 194 -25.81 9.19 -5.11
N THR A 195 -26.55 8.70 -4.13
CA THR A 195 -27.12 9.48 -3.01
C THR A 195 -26.97 8.72 -1.71
N MET A 196 -27.07 9.42 -0.58
CA MET A 196 -27.00 8.79 0.75
C MET A 196 -28.14 7.77 0.95
N GLU A 197 -29.32 8.04 0.39
CA GLU A 197 -30.50 7.16 0.44
C GLU A 197 -30.28 5.84 -0.28
N ASN A 198 -29.41 5.82 -1.30
CA ASN A 198 -29.11 4.64 -2.12
C ASN A 198 -27.85 3.88 -1.67
N VAL A 199 -27.16 4.31 -0.61
CA VAL A 199 -25.90 3.68 -0.15
C VAL A 199 -26.08 2.19 0.15
N ASP A 200 -27.21 1.78 0.74
CA ASP A 200 -27.47 0.37 1.02
C ASP A 200 -27.56 -0.46 -0.28
N ILE A 201 -28.24 0.06 -1.29
CA ILE A 201 -28.37 -0.59 -2.62
C ILE A 201 -27.00 -0.68 -3.30
N LEU A 202 -26.24 0.43 -3.31
CA LEU A 202 -24.90 0.48 -3.89
C LEU A 202 -23.95 -0.49 -3.17
N SER A 203 -24.03 -0.57 -1.84
CA SER A 203 -23.21 -1.47 -1.03
C SER A 203 -23.52 -2.94 -1.33
N GLU A 204 -24.80 -3.31 -1.38
CA GLU A 204 -25.21 -4.67 -1.73
C GLU A 204 -24.76 -5.05 -3.14
N LEU A 205 -25.00 -4.19 -4.12
CA LEU A 205 -24.59 -4.41 -5.51
C LEU A 205 -23.07 -4.48 -5.65
N GLY A 206 -22.33 -3.57 -5.00
CA GLY A 206 -20.87 -3.55 -4.99
C GLY A 206 -20.28 -4.86 -4.48
N MET A 207 -20.84 -5.43 -3.41
CA MET A 207 -20.38 -6.73 -2.91
C MET A 207 -20.71 -7.90 -3.84
N LEU A 208 -21.85 -7.85 -4.54
CA LEU A 208 -22.19 -8.85 -5.57
C LEU A 208 -21.24 -8.77 -6.76
N LEU A 209 -20.93 -7.55 -7.22
CA LEU A 209 -19.96 -7.29 -8.28
C LEU A 209 -18.57 -7.78 -7.90
N LEU A 210 -18.04 -7.38 -6.74
CA LEU A 210 -16.72 -7.82 -6.26
C LEU A 210 -16.60 -9.34 -6.26
N LYS A 211 -17.60 -10.02 -5.70
CA LYS A 211 -17.61 -11.49 -5.64
C LYS A 211 -17.56 -12.08 -7.05
N LYS A 212 -18.48 -11.67 -7.92
CA LYS A 212 -18.60 -12.28 -9.26
C LYS A 212 -17.42 -11.93 -10.17
N ILE A 213 -16.89 -10.71 -10.10
CA ILE A 213 -15.70 -10.28 -10.84
C ILE A 213 -14.50 -11.13 -10.42
N ASN A 214 -14.25 -11.28 -9.12
CA ASN A 214 -13.12 -12.10 -8.63
C ASN A 214 -13.28 -13.60 -8.92
N GLU A 215 -14.51 -14.10 -9.09
CA GLU A 215 -14.76 -15.49 -9.50
C GLU A 215 -14.54 -15.71 -11.02
N THR A 216 -14.63 -14.67 -11.85
CA THR A 216 -14.72 -14.81 -13.31
C THR A 216 -13.58 -14.14 -14.08
N VAL A 217 -12.92 -13.14 -13.50
CA VAL A 217 -11.90 -12.33 -14.16
C VAL A 217 -10.55 -12.55 -13.48
N PRO A 218 -9.57 -13.15 -14.18
CA PRO A 218 -8.21 -13.23 -13.69
C PRO A 218 -7.60 -11.83 -13.57
N ILE A 219 -7.23 -11.45 -12.35
CA ILE A 219 -6.51 -10.21 -12.04
C ILE A 219 -5.06 -10.58 -11.69
N LYS A 220 -4.12 -9.82 -12.25
CA LYS A 220 -2.72 -9.87 -11.85
C LYS A 220 -2.11 -8.50 -12.10
N HIS A 221 -1.69 -7.84 -11.03
CA HIS A 221 -0.88 -6.63 -11.17
C HIS A 221 0.45 -6.98 -11.86
N PRO A 222 0.97 -6.17 -12.80
CA PRO A 222 2.20 -6.48 -13.53
C PRO A 222 3.41 -6.74 -12.63
N TYR A 223 3.45 -6.05 -11.48
CA TYR A 223 4.63 -6.00 -10.60
C TYR A 223 4.36 -6.38 -9.14
N LEU A 224 3.09 -6.48 -8.74
CA LEU A 224 2.68 -6.68 -7.35
C LEU A 224 1.91 -7.99 -7.27
N ASP A 225 1.99 -8.69 -6.14
CA ASP A 225 1.18 -9.87 -5.89
C ASP A 225 -0.24 -9.50 -5.45
N ILE A 226 -0.93 -8.75 -6.32
CA ILE A 226 -2.34 -8.38 -6.18
C ILE A 226 -3.09 -9.08 -7.29
N THR A 227 -3.96 -10.00 -6.89
CA THR A 227 -4.68 -10.91 -7.81
C THR A 227 -6.19 -10.79 -7.71
N THR A 228 -6.70 -9.73 -7.08
CA THR A 228 -8.12 -9.48 -6.86
C THR A 228 -8.48 -8.03 -7.16
N VAL A 229 -9.74 -7.80 -7.51
CA VAL A 229 -10.39 -6.49 -7.40
C VAL A 229 -10.88 -6.34 -5.96
N ASP A 230 -10.47 -5.27 -5.30
CA ASP A 230 -10.74 -5.07 -3.87
C ASP A 230 -11.92 -4.11 -3.63
N LEU A 231 -12.20 -3.22 -4.60
CA LEU A 231 -13.20 -2.16 -4.47
C LEU A 231 -14.06 -2.03 -5.74
N VAL A 232 -15.30 -1.58 -5.57
CA VAL A 232 -16.16 -1.13 -6.68
C VAL A 232 -16.38 0.36 -6.51
N GLU A 233 -16.08 1.13 -7.53
CA GLU A 233 -16.39 2.55 -7.59
C GLU A 233 -17.56 2.76 -8.53
N PHE A 234 -18.69 3.17 -7.96
CA PHE A 234 -19.80 3.70 -8.73
C PHE A 234 -19.52 5.18 -9.00
N TYR A 235 -19.60 5.61 -10.25
CA TYR A 235 -19.41 7.01 -10.64
C TYR A 235 -20.57 7.51 -11.50
N SER A 236 -20.80 8.82 -11.50
CA SER A 236 -21.77 9.48 -12.38
C SER A 236 -21.37 10.92 -12.66
N HIS A 237 -22.12 11.61 -13.53
CA HIS A 237 -22.08 13.07 -13.56
C HIS A 237 -22.45 13.67 -12.20
N THR A 238 -22.00 14.90 -11.97
CA THR A 238 -22.41 15.76 -10.86
C THR A 238 -22.96 17.08 -11.37
N ASP A 239 -23.94 17.63 -10.65
CA ASP A 239 -24.50 18.97 -10.91
C ASP A 239 -23.71 20.09 -10.22
N LYS A 240 -22.71 19.75 -9.38
CA LYS A 240 -21.90 20.73 -8.67
C LYS A 240 -20.89 21.40 -9.61
N PRO A 241 -20.91 22.72 -9.78
CA PRO A 241 -19.98 23.41 -10.68
C PRO A 241 -18.51 23.31 -10.24
N GLU A 242 -18.25 23.01 -8.97
CA GLU A 242 -16.91 22.82 -8.42
C GLU A 242 -16.35 21.40 -8.55
N ALA A 243 -17.11 20.44 -9.08
CA ALA A 243 -16.70 19.04 -9.24
C ALA A 243 -16.88 18.58 -10.69
N ASP A 244 -15.99 17.72 -11.17
CA ASP A 244 -16.05 17.15 -12.52
C ASP A 244 -16.97 15.93 -12.56
N MET A 245 -16.95 15.11 -11.50
CA MET A 245 -17.76 13.90 -11.37
C MET A 245 -18.10 13.65 -9.90
N LYS A 246 -18.94 12.65 -9.63
CA LYS A 246 -19.20 12.12 -8.28
C LYS A 246 -19.04 10.61 -8.20
N ASN A 247 -18.69 10.09 -7.02
CA ASN A 247 -18.55 8.67 -6.77
C ASN A 247 -19.12 8.19 -5.43
N CYS A 248 -19.25 6.87 -5.33
CA CYS A 248 -19.37 6.12 -4.10
C CYS A 248 -18.56 4.84 -4.23
N VAL A 249 -17.56 4.67 -3.36
CA VAL A 249 -16.69 3.50 -3.34
C VAL A 249 -17.17 2.51 -2.30
N ILE A 250 -17.40 1.27 -2.73
CA ILE A 250 -17.78 0.14 -1.88
C ILE A 250 -16.60 -0.80 -1.69
N PHE A 251 -16.32 -1.15 -0.44
CA PHE A 251 -15.18 -1.99 -0.07
C PHE A 251 -15.41 -2.81 1.19
N GLY A 252 -14.44 -3.69 1.49
CA GLY A 252 -14.39 -4.44 2.74
C GLY A 252 -15.66 -5.26 2.98
N MET A 253 -16.32 -5.00 4.11
CA MET A 253 -17.54 -5.69 4.53
C MET A 253 -18.80 -4.87 4.22
N ALA A 254 -18.98 -4.49 2.95
CA ALA A 254 -20.05 -3.61 2.47
C ALA A 254 -20.01 -2.21 3.10
N GLN A 255 -18.80 -1.65 3.25
CA GLN A 255 -18.61 -0.27 3.68
C GLN A 255 -18.65 0.65 2.46
N ALA A 256 -19.18 1.85 2.64
CA ALA A 256 -19.15 2.92 1.65
C ALA A 256 -18.20 4.02 2.14
N ASP A 257 -17.23 4.41 1.33
CA ASP A 257 -16.30 5.49 1.66
C ASP A 257 -17.05 6.84 1.69
N ARG A 258 -16.89 7.61 2.78
CA ARG A 258 -17.56 8.90 2.93
C ARG A 258 -16.79 10.01 2.22
N SER A 259 -15.50 9.78 1.96
CA SER A 259 -14.65 10.62 1.13
C SER A 259 -14.76 10.20 -0.34
N PRO A 260 -14.21 11.01 -1.28
CA PRO A 260 -14.14 10.61 -2.69
C PRO A 260 -13.14 9.48 -2.99
N CYS A 261 -12.55 8.86 -1.96
CA CYS A 261 -11.54 7.81 -2.03
C CYS A 261 -10.28 8.20 -2.83
N GLY A 262 -9.14 8.42 -2.16
CA GLY A 262 -7.91 8.85 -2.86
C GLY A 262 -7.40 7.83 -3.89
N THR A 263 -7.43 6.54 -3.56
CA THR A 263 -7.05 5.45 -4.47
C THR A 263 -8.08 5.25 -5.60
N GLY A 264 -9.37 5.45 -5.32
CA GLY A 264 -10.43 5.43 -6.34
C GLY A 264 -10.30 6.60 -7.32
N THR A 265 -10.12 7.82 -6.80
CA THR A 265 -9.80 9.02 -7.59
C THR A 265 -8.58 8.81 -8.48
N SER A 266 -7.53 8.16 -7.96
CA SER A 266 -6.34 7.80 -8.75
C SER A 266 -6.67 6.81 -9.88
N ALA A 267 -7.43 5.76 -9.59
CA ALA A 267 -7.85 4.75 -10.56
C ALA A 267 -8.78 5.36 -11.64
N LYS A 268 -9.68 6.26 -11.26
CA LYS A 268 -10.55 6.99 -12.18
C LYS A 268 -9.77 7.91 -13.09
N MET A 269 -8.86 8.73 -12.54
CA MET A 269 -7.98 9.58 -13.35
C MET A 269 -7.14 8.76 -14.33
N ALA A 270 -6.62 7.60 -13.92
CA ALA A 270 -5.87 6.72 -14.82
C ALA A 270 -6.76 6.18 -15.97
N ALA A 271 -8.01 5.83 -15.68
CA ALA A 271 -8.98 5.42 -16.70
C ALA A 271 -9.31 6.56 -17.67
N LEU A 272 -9.58 7.77 -17.16
CA LEU A 272 -9.83 8.96 -17.99
C LEU A 272 -8.60 9.31 -18.84
N TYR A 273 -7.39 9.25 -18.26
CA TYR A 273 -6.14 9.51 -18.97
C TYR A 273 -5.92 8.52 -20.12
N ALA A 274 -6.08 7.22 -19.86
CA ALA A 274 -5.92 6.17 -20.86
C ALA A 274 -6.92 6.33 -22.03
N LYS A 275 -8.12 6.85 -21.75
CA LYS A 275 -9.16 7.16 -22.75
C LYS A 275 -8.97 8.52 -23.45
N GLY A 276 -7.97 9.31 -23.05
CA GLY A 276 -7.71 10.64 -23.59
C GLY A 276 -8.70 11.71 -23.12
N GLU A 277 -9.43 11.45 -22.04
CA GLU A 277 -10.44 12.32 -21.44
C GLU A 277 -9.86 13.23 -20.34
N LEU A 278 -8.66 12.93 -19.85
CA LEU A 278 -7.91 13.76 -18.90
C LEU A 278 -6.48 13.97 -19.39
N ALA A 279 -5.97 15.20 -19.35
CA ALA A 279 -4.58 15.52 -19.67
C ALA A 279 -3.69 15.60 -18.42
N LEU A 280 -2.38 15.44 -18.57
CA LEU A 280 -1.43 15.68 -17.49
C LEU A 280 -1.58 17.11 -16.95
N HIS A 281 -1.32 17.29 -15.66
CA HIS A 281 -1.38 18.57 -14.94
C HIS A 281 -2.74 19.28 -15.00
N THR A 282 -3.80 18.55 -15.34
CA THR A 282 -5.18 19.05 -15.27
C THR A 282 -5.79 18.65 -13.94
N PRO A 283 -6.26 19.61 -13.12
CA PRO A 283 -7.00 19.29 -11.90
C PRO A 283 -8.27 18.50 -12.24
N PHE A 284 -8.51 17.43 -11.48
CA PHE A 284 -9.73 16.64 -11.53
C PHE A 284 -10.37 16.66 -10.13
N VAL A 285 -11.55 17.25 -9.99
CA VAL A 285 -12.25 17.37 -8.72
C VAL A 285 -13.34 16.32 -8.64
N TYR A 286 -13.23 15.44 -7.64
CA TYR A 286 -14.15 14.32 -7.46
C TYR A 286 -15.01 14.52 -6.21
N GLU A 287 -16.33 14.41 -6.36
CA GLU A 287 -17.30 14.49 -5.28
C GLU A 287 -17.61 13.10 -4.69
N SER A 288 -17.78 13.00 -3.38
CA SER A 288 -18.25 11.78 -2.71
C SER A 288 -19.78 11.72 -2.59
N VAL A 289 -20.30 10.58 -2.15
CA VAL A 289 -21.73 10.43 -1.82
C VAL A 289 -22.21 11.39 -0.71
N THR A 290 -21.30 11.91 0.13
CA THR A 290 -21.61 12.89 1.17
C THR A 290 -21.48 14.35 0.68
N GLY A 291 -21.01 14.53 -0.56
CA GLY A 291 -20.80 15.83 -1.18
C GLY A 291 -19.46 16.49 -0.87
N SER A 292 -18.54 15.77 -0.22
CA SER A 292 -17.17 16.22 0.02
C SER A 292 -16.31 16.07 -1.24
N LEU A 293 -15.18 16.77 -1.31
CA LEU A 293 -14.36 16.90 -2.52
C LEU A 293 -12.89 16.51 -2.29
N PHE A 294 -12.29 15.90 -3.29
CA PHE A 294 -10.84 15.76 -3.45
C PHE A 294 -10.43 16.37 -4.78
N THR A 295 -9.21 16.88 -4.84
CA THR A 295 -8.60 17.31 -6.10
C THR A 295 -7.47 16.34 -6.43
N GLY A 296 -7.60 15.66 -7.56
CA GLY A 296 -6.58 14.85 -8.18
C GLY A 296 -5.81 15.63 -9.27
N GLU A 297 -4.56 15.27 -9.51
CA GLU A 297 -3.79 15.71 -10.67
C GLU A 297 -2.94 14.55 -11.19
N ALA A 298 -2.98 14.27 -12.49
CA ALA A 298 -2.03 13.37 -13.13
C ALA A 298 -0.69 14.11 -13.36
N THR A 299 0.31 13.85 -12.52
CA THR A 299 1.56 14.63 -12.49
C THR A 299 2.60 14.18 -13.50
N LYS A 300 2.58 12.90 -13.89
CA LYS A 300 3.55 12.31 -14.83
C LYS A 300 2.95 11.07 -15.46
N GLU A 301 3.31 10.80 -16.71
CA GLU A 301 3.07 9.51 -17.36
C GLU A 301 4.18 8.49 -17.02
N VAL A 302 3.78 7.24 -16.80
CA VAL A 302 4.70 6.13 -16.51
C VAL A 302 4.22 4.85 -17.18
N ASP A 303 5.16 3.99 -17.56
CA ASP A 303 4.84 2.63 -18.03
C ASP A 303 4.67 1.70 -16.83
N VAL A 304 3.59 0.90 -16.84
CA VAL A 304 3.31 -0.14 -15.84
C VAL A 304 3.06 -1.46 -16.56
N GLY A 305 4.13 -2.21 -16.79
CA GLY A 305 4.11 -3.43 -17.58
C GLY A 305 3.78 -3.10 -19.04
N ASP A 306 2.67 -3.65 -19.51
CA ASP A 306 2.13 -3.34 -20.85
C ASP A 306 1.11 -2.18 -20.83
N TYR A 307 0.90 -1.54 -19.68
CA TYR A 307 -0.10 -0.49 -19.48
C TYR A 307 0.53 0.90 -19.44
N ARG A 308 -0.14 1.87 -20.07
CA ARG A 308 0.16 3.30 -19.91
C ARG A 308 -0.50 3.80 -18.64
N GLY A 309 0.28 4.31 -17.71
CA GLY A 309 -0.16 4.78 -16.41
C GLY A 309 0.21 6.23 -16.12
N ILE A 310 -0.17 6.69 -14.93
CA ILE A 310 0.11 8.03 -14.41
C ILE A 310 0.64 7.94 -12.97
N ILE A 311 1.35 8.97 -12.53
CA ILE A 311 1.60 9.24 -11.11
C ILE A 311 0.54 10.26 -10.64
N PRO A 312 -0.47 9.84 -9.87
CA PRO A 312 -1.50 10.74 -9.38
C PRO A 312 -1.05 11.46 -8.11
N GLN A 313 -1.37 12.75 -8.01
CA GLN A 313 -1.37 13.49 -6.76
C GLN A 313 -2.81 13.63 -6.28
N ILE A 314 -3.07 13.35 -5.01
CA ILE A 314 -4.38 13.55 -4.37
C ILE A 314 -4.25 14.63 -3.31
N THR A 315 -5.18 15.57 -3.32
CA THR A 315 -5.26 16.67 -2.37
C THR A 315 -6.61 16.67 -1.67
N GLY A 316 -6.59 16.75 -0.35
CA GLY A 316 -7.78 16.80 0.49
C GLY A 316 -7.57 17.61 1.76
N SER A 317 -8.64 17.84 2.51
CA SER A 317 -8.62 18.53 3.80
C SER A 317 -9.08 17.60 4.91
N ALA A 318 -8.50 17.78 6.10
CA ALA A 318 -8.95 17.11 7.31
C ALA A 318 -9.31 18.12 8.40
N TYR A 319 -10.18 17.71 9.31
CA TYR A 319 -10.68 18.54 10.38
C TYR A 319 -10.66 17.77 11.70
N MET A 320 -10.09 18.38 12.74
CA MET A 320 -10.14 17.84 14.10
C MET A 320 -11.58 17.80 14.61
N THR A 321 -12.00 16.66 15.15
CA THR A 321 -13.32 16.46 15.77
C THR A 321 -13.24 16.39 17.29
N GLY A 322 -12.08 16.01 17.85
CA GLY A 322 -11.87 16.06 19.29
C GLY A 322 -10.50 15.55 19.73
N MET A 323 -10.15 15.85 20.98
CA MET A 323 -9.04 15.22 21.68
C MET A 323 -9.61 14.36 22.79
N ASN A 324 -9.30 13.07 22.79
CA ASN A 324 -9.95 12.09 23.64
C ASN A 324 -8.94 11.39 24.56
N THR A 325 -9.44 10.92 25.70
CA THR A 325 -8.72 9.99 26.58
C THR A 325 -9.60 8.76 26.79
N TRP A 326 -9.15 7.63 26.27
CA TRP A 326 -9.84 6.35 26.33
C TRP A 326 -9.32 5.54 27.51
N LEU A 327 -10.23 4.99 28.30
CA LEU A 327 -9.92 4.23 29.50
C LEU A 327 -10.35 2.78 29.32
N LEU A 328 -9.48 1.86 29.70
CA LEU A 328 -9.74 0.42 29.74
C LEU A 328 -9.82 0.01 31.21
N ASP A 329 -11.02 -0.36 31.62
CA ASP A 329 -11.29 -0.89 32.96
C ASP A 329 -11.16 -2.42 32.89
N PRO A 330 -10.29 -3.06 33.70
CA PRO A 330 -10.09 -4.50 33.65
C PRO A 330 -11.33 -5.29 34.08
N GLU A 331 -12.33 -4.65 34.71
CA GLU A 331 -13.60 -5.26 35.07
C GLU A 331 -14.69 -5.06 33.99
N ASP A 332 -14.43 -4.31 32.91
CA ASP A 332 -15.37 -4.12 31.80
C ASP A 332 -15.47 -5.41 30.96
N PRO A 333 -16.63 -6.10 30.94
CA PRO A 333 -16.79 -7.33 30.16
C PRO A 333 -16.70 -7.11 28.64
N LEU A 334 -16.76 -5.86 28.18
CA LEU A 334 -16.66 -5.45 26.78
C LEU A 334 -15.42 -4.58 26.53
N GLU A 335 -14.41 -4.70 27.39
CA GLU A 335 -13.16 -3.92 27.34
C GLU A 335 -12.54 -3.91 25.93
N LEU A 336 -12.46 -5.06 25.27
CA LEU A 336 -11.85 -5.23 23.95
C LEU A 336 -12.81 -4.95 22.77
N GLY A 337 -14.03 -4.55 23.08
CA GLY A 337 -15.05 -4.13 22.11
C GLY A 337 -15.70 -5.27 21.31
N PHE A 338 -16.68 -4.88 20.49
CA PHE A 338 -17.50 -5.76 19.67
C PHE A 338 -18.05 -5.03 18.44
N LEU A 339 -18.71 -5.77 17.54
CA LEU A 339 -19.47 -5.23 16.42
C LEU A 339 -20.81 -5.95 16.33
N LEU A 340 -21.89 -5.21 16.08
CA LEU A 340 -23.21 -5.78 15.84
C LEU A 340 -23.43 -6.07 14.34
N GLY A 341 -24.18 -7.13 14.03
CA GLY A 341 -24.55 -7.54 12.67
C GLY A 341 -23.79 -8.75 12.11
N THR A 342 -24.10 -9.13 10.86
CA THR A 342 -23.48 -10.27 10.17
C THR A 342 -21.99 -10.02 9.90
N GLN A 343 -21.15 -10.51 10.79
CA GLN A 343 -19.71 -10.64 10.58
C GLN A 343 -19.47 -11.67 9.47
N LYS A 344 -19.40 -11.23 8.21
CA LYS A 344 -18.67 -12.02 7.21
C LYS A 344 -17.20 -11.86 7.60
N LYS A 345 -16.52 -12.98 7.88
CA LYS A 345 -15.09 -12.97 8.23
C LYS A 345 -14.33 -12.14 7.19
N ALA A 346 -13.33 -11.38 7.64
CA ALA A 346 -12.32 -10.79 6.77
C ALA A 346 -11.94 -11.82 5.68
N PRO A 347 -11.70 -11.39 4.42
CA PRO A 347 -11.34 -12.33 3.36
C PRO A 347 -10.24 -13.23 3.89
N LYS A 348 -10.52 -14.54 3.93
CA LYS A 348 -9.50 -15.52 4.32
C LYS A 348 -8.30 -15.26 3.43
N GLU A 349 -7.13 -15.22 4.03
CA GLU A 349 -5.85 -15.24 3.32
C GLU A 349 -5.94 -16.22 2.14
N SER A 350 -5.59 -15.73 0.94
CA SER A 350 -5.78 -16.50 -0.28
C SER A 350 -5.07 -17.85 -0.19
N ASP A 351 -5.61 -18.88 -0.83
CA ASP A 351 -4.98 -20.20 -0.88
C ASP A 351 -3.53 -20.10 -1.38
N ARG A 352 -3.27 -19.22 -2.36
CA ARG A 352 -1.92 -18.94 -2.87
C ARG A 352 -1.02 -18.39 -1.76
N SER A 353 -1.44 -17.34 -1.05
CA SER A 353 -0.65 -16.73 0.02
C SER A 353 -0.34 -17.73 1.14
N ARG A 354 -1.32 -18.58 1.49
CA ARG A 354 -1.11 -19.67 2.45
C ARG A 354 -0.06 -20.68 1.97
N ILE A 355 -0.11 -21.06 0.69
CA ILE A 355 0.87 -21.97 0.07
C ILE A 355 2.26 -21.34 0.09
N VAL A 356 2.41 -20.08 -0.31
CA VAL A 356 3.72 -19.39 -0.35
C VAL A 356 4.31 -19.27 1.05
N ARG A 357 3.52 -18.83 2.04
CA ARG A 357 3.98 -18.74 3.43
C ARG A 357 4.42 -20.10 3.98
N ALA A 358 3.62 -21.15 3.74
CA ALA A 358 3.96 -22.50 4.17
C ALA A 358 5.26 -22.99 3.51
N ALA A 359 5.42 -22.75 2.21
CA ALA A 359 6.63 -23.10 1.49
C ALA A 359 7.85 -22.42 2.09
N TRP A 360 7.79 -21.11 2.31
CA TRP A 360 8.92 -20.35 2.85
C TRP A 360 9.25 -20.73 4.28
N GLN A 361 8.24 -21.01 5.11
CA GLN A 361 8.45 -21.54 6.45
C GLN A 361 9.20 -22.88 6.40
N LEU A 362 8.80 -23.80 5.54
CA LEU A 362 9.47 -25.10 5.41
C LEU A 362 10.88 -24.99 4.82
N PHE A 363 11.08 -24.11 3.84
CA PHE A 363 12.40 -23.80 3.28
C PHE A 363 13.33 -23.23 4.35
N HIS A 364 12.80 -22.44 5.29
CA HIS A 364 13.53 -21.95 6.44
C HIS A 364 13.87 -23.06 7.44
N GLU A 365 12.89 -23.89 7.81
CA GLU A 365 13.02 -24.88 8.88
C GLU A 365 13.89 -26.09 8.51
N LYS A 366 13.76 -26.61 7.29
CA LYS A 366 14.46 -27.83 6.86
C LYS A 366 15.20 -27.73 5.53
N GLY A 367 15.16 -26.58 4.86
CA GLY A 367 15.84 -26.35 3.58
C GLY A 367 14.99 -26.73 2.36
N TYR A 368 15.34 -26.14 1.21
CA TYR A 368 14.60 -26.31 -0.04
C TYR A 368 14.58 -27.77 -0.53
N ASP A 369 15.75 -28.42 -0.57
CA ASP A 369 15.86 -29.80 -1.07
C ASP A 369 15.08 -30.81 -0.23
N SER A 370 15.01 -30.57 1.09
CA SER A 370 14.33 -31.46 2.03
C SER A 370 12.83 -31.17 2.17
N THR A 371 12.32 -30.18 1.44
CA THR A 371 10.89 -29.82 1.38
C THR A 371 10.25 -30.42 0.14
N SER A 372 9.17 -31.18 0.33
CA SER A 372 8.33 -31.73 -0.74
C SER A 372 7.08 -30.87 -0.94
N VAL A 373 6.41 -31.02 -2.10
CA VAL A 373 5.14 -30.34 -2.38
C VAL A 373 4.07 -30.80 -1.38
N GLU A 374 4.11 -32.07 -0.97
CA GLU A 374 3.23 -32.62 0.05
C GLU A 374 3.35 -31.90 1.39
N ASP A 375 4.57 -31.62 1.86
CA ASP A 375 4.79 -30.89 3.11
C ASP A 375 4.18 -29.49 3.06
N VAL A 376 4.35 -28.80 1.92
CA VAL A 376 3.80 -27.46 1.70
C VAL A 376 2.27 -27.50 1.72
N MET A 377 1.67 -28.47 1.06
CA MET A 377 0.21 -28.63 1.03
C MET A 377 -0.36 -28.93 2.41
N GLU A 378 0.32 -29.80 3.18
CA GLU A 378 -0.07 -30.17 4.53
C GLU A 378 -0.03 -28.95 5.46
N LEU A 379 1.09 -28.21 5.47
CA LEU A 379 1.24 -27.01 6.31
C LEU A 379 0.29 -25.87 5.89
N ALA A 380 0.07 -25.68 4.59
CA ALA A 380 -0.87 -24.67 4.09
C ALA A 380 -2.34 -25.03 4.34
N GLY A 381 -2.63 -26.30 4.63
CA GLY A 381 -3.99 -26.83 4.74
C GLY A 381 -4.76 -26.71 3.44
N VAL A 382 -4.13 -27.11 2.32
CA VAL A 382 -4.71 -27.09 0.97
C VAL A 382 -4.66 -28.47 0.33
N THR A 383 -5.56 -28.74 -0.62
CA THR A 383 -5.56 -29.99 -1.39
C THR A 383 -4.61 -29.88 -2.59
N SER A 384 -4.24 -31.02 -3.18
CA SER A 384 -3.47 -31.07 -4.43
C SER A 384 -4.14 -30.31 -5.59
N GLU A 385 -5.48 -30.37 -5.68
CA GLU A 385 -6.23 -29.58 -6.67
C GLU A 385 -6.06 -28.06 -6.46
N ILE A 386 -6.07 -27.61 -5.21
CA ILE A 386 -5.87 -26.19 -4.89
C ILE A 386 -4.42 -25.77 -5.16
N PHE A 387 -3.44 -26.60 -4.80
CA PHE A 387 -2.03 -26.32 -5.09
C PHE A 387 -1.81 -26.18 -6.60
N HIS A 388 -2.24 -27.16 -7.39
CA HIS A 388 -2.09 -27.17 -8.85
C HIS A 388 -2.92 -26.13 -9.60
N ARG A 389 -3.81 -25.42 -8.91
CA ARG A 389 -4.45 -24.21 -9.45
C ARG A 389 -3.46 -23.05 -9.57
N TYR A 390 -2.47 -22.98 -8.68
CA TYR A 390 -1.51 -21.86 -8.61
C TYR A 390 -0.08 -22.27 -8.99
N PHE A 391 0.34 -23.49 -8.65
CA PHE A 391 1.72 -23.98 -8.80
C PHE A 391 1.70 -25.42 -9.33
N GLN A 392 2.41 -25.71 -10.41
CA GLN A 392 2.52 -27.06 -10.98
C GLN A 392 3.56 -27.89 -10.22
N GLU A 393 4.72 -27.31 -9.94
CA GLU A 393 5.88 -28.01 -9.36
C GLU A 393 6.49 -27.22 -8.19
N LYS A 394 7.40 -27.84 -7.42
CA LYS A 394 8.06 -27.19 -6.27
C LYS A 394 8.83 -25.94 -6.70
N ASP A 395 9.46 -26.00 -7.87
CA ASP A 395 10.24 -24.90 -8.45
C ASP A 395 9.36 -23.67 -8.76
N ASP A 396 8.05 -23.85 -8.92
CA ASP A 396 7.15 -22.69 -9.09
C ASP A 396 7.06 -21.82 -7.83
N LEU A 397 7.36 -22.39 -6.66
CA LEU A 397 7.40 -21.66 -5.39
C LEU A 397 8.66 -20.80 -5.28
N GLU A 398 9.75 -21.16 -5.96
CA GLU A 398 10.95 -20.33 -6.04
C GLU A 398 10.70 -19.03 -6.81
N TYR A 399 9.87 -19.11 -7.86
CA TYR A 399 9.50 -17.96 -8.66
C TYR A 399 8.80 -16.87 -7.84
N THR A 400 8.18 -17.23 -6.71
CA THR A 400 7.52 -16.27 -5.80
C THR A 400 8.51 -15.32 -5.11
N LEU A 401 9.81 -15.65 -5.08
CA LEU A 401 10.82 -14.73 -4.56
C LEU A 401 11.12 -13.59 -5.54
N GLY A 402 11.08 -13.88 -6.85
CA GLY A 402 11.14 -12.83 -7.87
C GLY A 402 9.95 -11.87 -7.74
N ASP A 403 8.76 -12.41 -7.48
CA ASP A 403 7.56 -11.62 -7.20
C ASP A 403 7.70 -10.78 -5.92
N LEU A 404 8.31 -11.33 -4.85
CA LEU A 404 8.58 -10.59 -3.62
C LEU A 404 9.49 -9.38 -3.88
N PHE A 405 10.59 -9.58 -4.59
CA PHE A 405 11.53 -8.51 -4.89
C PHE A 405 10.91 -7.45 -5.80
N ASP A 406 10.18 -7.87 -6.83
CA ASP A 406 9.48 -6.94 -7.72
C ASP A 406 8.39 -6.16 -6.96
N ARG A 407 7.69 -6.81 -6.03
CA ARG A 407 6.73 -6.16 -5.15
C ARG A 407 7.38 -5.11 -4.26
N LYS A 408 8.49 -5.46 -3.61
CA LYS A 408 9.26 -4.51 -2.80
C LYS A 408 9.71 -3.33 -3.65
N TYR A 409 10.24 -3.55 -4.85
CA TYR A 409 10.63 -2.47 -5.74
C TYR A 409 9.45 -1.57 -6.13
N ALA A 410 8.30 -2.16 -6.46
CA ALA A 410 7.11 -1.39 -6.80
C ALA A 410 6.63 -0.57 -5.60
N ASP A 411 6.53 -1.17 -4.40
CA ASP A 411 6.17 -0.47 -3.16
C ASP A 411 7.15 0.68 -2.86
N LEU A 412 8.46 0.45 -3.01
CA LEU A 412 9.48 1.49 -2.82
C LEU A 412 9.35 2.63 -3.83
N MET A 413 9.06 2.33 -5.10
CA MET A 413 8.90 3.35 -6.14
C MET A 413 7.70 4.26 -5.93
N VAL A 414 6.71 3.82 -5.16
CA VAL A 414 5.55 4.63 -4.76
C VAL A 414 5.96 5.67 -3.73
N GLN A 415 6.80 5.26 -2.79
CA GLN A 415 7.19 6.04 -1.62
C GLN A 415 8.46 6.85 -1.85
N ILE A 416 9.13 6.59 -2.98
CA ILE A 416 10.42 7.17 -3.27
C ILE A 416 10.31 8.69 -3.34
N ASN A 417 11.24 9.35 -2.67
CA ASN A 417 11.27 10.81 -2.65
C ASN A 417 11.46 11.35 -4.08
N PRO A 418 10.52 12.16 -4.61
CA PRO A 418 10.59 12.66 -5.98
C PRO A 418 11.77 13.62 -6.20
N ARG A 419 12.36 14.17 -5.13
CA ARG A 419 13.55 15.04 -5.18
C ARG A 419 14.87 14.27 -5.23
N LEU A 420 14.88 12.95 -5.01
CA LEU A 420 16.12 12.18 -5.13
C LEU A 420 16.63 12.25 -6.56
N SER A 421 17.93 12.49 -6.67
CA SER A 421 18.66 12.17 -7.88
C SER A 421 18.45 10.70 -8.22
N ARG A 422 18.49 10.36 -9.50
CA ARG A 422 18.47 8.98 -9.97
C ARG A 422 19.64 8.18 -9.40
N TYR A 423 20.76 8.84 -9.11
CA TYR A 423 21.87 8.27 -8.33
C TYR A 423 21.43 7.81 -6.94
N GLU A 424 20.80 8.68 -6.15
CA GLU A 424 20.32 8.33 -4.81
C GLU A 424 19.18 7.32 -4.86
N THR A 425 18.30 7.42 -5.86
CA THR A 425 17.23 6.44 -6.10
C THR A 425 17.80 5.03 -6.28
N LEU A 426 18.83 4.84 -7.11
CA LEU A 426 19.44 3.53 -7.31
C LEU A 426 20.07 2.98 -6.02
N LEU A 427 20.76 3.84 -5.26
CA LEU A 427 21.33 3.44 -3.97
C LEU A 427 20.26 3.04 -2.95
N TYR A 428 19.16 3.79 -2.89
CA TYR A 428 18.03 3.52 -2.01
C TYR A 428 17.38 2.19 -2.35
N LEU A 429 17.03 1.98 -3.62
CA LEU A 429 16.41 0.75 -4.08
C LEU A 429 17.26 -0.49 -3.76
N ASN A 430 18.59 -0.41 -3.98
CA ASN A 430 19.49 -1.50 -3.60
C ASN A 430 19.56 -1.73 -2.08
N ARG A 431 19.63 -0.64 -1.28
CA ARG A 431 19.67 -0.74 0.19
C ARG A 431 18.49 -1.55 0.70
N GLU A 432 17.30 -1.20 0.24
CA GLU A 432 16.05 -1.78 0.69
C GLU A 432 15.86 -3.22 0.20
N LEU A 433 16.29 -3.55 -1.02
CA LEU A 433 16.34 -4.94 -1.47
C LEU A 433 17.31 -5.77 -0.62
N PHE A 434 18.50 -5.25 -0.35
CA PHE A 434 19.51 -5.98 0.43
C PHE A 434 19.07 -6.17 1.87
N HIS A 435 18.39 -5.18 2.44
CA HIS A 435 17.81 -5.30 3.76
C HIS A 435 16.76 -6.40 3.79
N LEU A 436 15.83 -6.41 2.83
CA LEU A 436 14.84 -7.48 2.66
C LEU A 436 15.49 -8.86 2.58
N ILE A 437 16.56 -9.01 1.81
CA ILE A 437 17.28 -10.28 1.67
C ILE A 437 17.94 -10.70 3.00
N GLU A 438 18.51 -9.76 3.76
CA GLU A 438 19.14 -10.07 5.05
C GLU A 438 18.13 -10.47 6.12
N THR A 439 16.95 -9.84 6.14
CA THR A 439 16.01 -9.94 7.27
C THR A 439 14.83 -10.87 7.02
N GLU A 440 14.32 -10.91 5.79
CA GLU A 440 13.06 -11.61 5.48
C GLU A 440 13.26 -12.88 4.64
N VAL A 441 14.40 -13.02 3.93
CA VAL A 441 14.64 -14.17 3.06
C VAL A 441 15.57 -15.20 3.71
N PRO A 442 15.14 -16.48 3.84
CA PRO A 442 16.01 -17.53 4.39
C PRO A 442 17.30 -17.71 3.59
N LEU A 443 18.47 -17.57 4.23
CA LEU A 443 19.78 -17.74 3.59
C LEU A 443 19.93 -19.05 2.79
N PRO A 444 19.44 -20.23 3.24
CA PRO A 444 19.49 -21.45 2.43
C PRO A 444 18.76 -21.31 1.09
N LEU A 445 17.65 -20.58 1.05
CA LEU A 445 16.90 -20.31 -0.18
C LEU A 445 17.69 -19.37 -1.10
N VAL A 446 18.29 -18.31 -0.56
CA VAL A 446 19.16 -17.41 -1.36
C VAL A 446 20.35 -18.18 -1.94
N LYS A 447 20.97 -19.07 -1.15
CA LYS A 447 22.07 -19.93 -1.62
C LYS A 447 21.63 -20.86 -2.74
N HIS A 448 20.51 -21.57 -2.58
CA HIS A 448 19.98 -22.45 -3.62
C HIS A 448 19.81 -21.70 -4.95
N LEU A 449 19.14 -20.54 -4.90
CA LEU A 449 18.87 -19.71 -6.08
C LEU A 449 20.12 -19.16 -6.77
N TYR A 450 21.14 -18.76 -6.02
CA TYR A 450 22.34 -18.12 -6.56
C TYR A 450 23.50 -19.10 -6.81
N MET A 451 23.46 -20.33 -6.29
CA MET A 451 24.59 -21.26 -6.33
C MET A 451 24.29 -22.59 -7.06
N GLU A 452 23.05 -23.06 -7.14
CA GLU A 452 22.77 -24.45 -7.56
C GLU A 452 22.28 -24.61 -9.00
N ASP A 453 22.09 -23.53 -9.76
CA ASP A 453 21.54 -23.62 -11.11
C ASP A 453 22.36 -22.85 -12.16
N ILE A 454 23.06 -23.54 -13.06
CA ILE A 454 23.70 -22.94 -14.25
C ILE A 454 22.92 -23.29 -15.53
N ASP A 455 22.04 -24.30 -15.51
CA ASP A 455 21.52 -24.92 -16.74
C ASP A 455 19.99 -24.96 -16.87
N THR A 456 19.23 -24.44 -15.90
CA THR A 456 17.76 -24.33 -16.00
C THR A 456 17.23 -22.93 -15.68
N LYS A 457 16.38 -22.43 -16.58
CA LYS A 457 15.61 -21.16 -16.61
C LYS A 457 15.53 -20.37 -15.28
N HIS A 458 16.55 -19.54 -15.00
CA HIS A 458 16.49 -18.53 -13.95
C HIS A 458 15.38 -17.49 -14.17
N ASN A 459 14.33 -17.50 -13.33
CA ASN A 459 13.35 -16.41 -13.29
C ASN A 459 13.95 -15.14 -12.63
N LEU A 460 14.96 -15.27 -11.77
CA LEU A 460 15.67 -14.08 -11.26
C LEU A 460 16.39 -13.30 -12.37
N LEU A 461 16.75 -13.97 -13.47
CA LEU A 461 17.33 -13.39 -14.69
C LEU A 461 16.29 -13.15 -15.79
N ASN A 462 15.00 -13.37 -15.51
CA ASN A 462 13.93 -13.12 -16.45
C ASN A 462 13.84 -11.62 -16.75
N LYS A 463 14.32 -11.23 -17.94
CA LYS A 463 14.35 -9.85 -18.42
C LYS A 463 12.97 -9.19 -18.54
N LYS A 464 11.87 -9.92 -18.34
CA LYS A 464 10.50 -9.38 -18.28
C LYS A 464 10.08 -8.89 -16.89
N ARG A 465 10.87 -9.14 -15.84
CA ARG A 465 10.56 -8.69 -14.48
C ARG A 465 10.64 -7.18 -14.34
N PHE A 466 9.89 -6.64 -13.38
CA PHE A 466 9.83 -5.20 -13.10
C PHE A 466 11.21 -4.59 -12.90
N TYR A 467 12.05 -5.30 -12.14
CA TYR A 467 13.42 -4.90 -11.86
C TYR A 467 14.25 -4.59 -13.14
N TYR A 468 14.10 -5.40 -14.20
CA TYR A 468 14.85 -5.23 -15.45
C TYR A 468 14.30 -4.12 -16.35
N SER A 469 13.05 -3.68 -16.15
CA SER A 469 12.54 -2.45 -16.79
C SER A 469 12.84 -1.19 -15.97
N LEU A 470 12.80 -1.31 -14.65
CA LEU A 470 12.92 -0.20 -13.71
C LEU A 470 14.31 0.45 -13.72
N ILE A 471 15.36 -0.35 -13.51
CA ILE A 471 16.72 0.19 -13.36
C ILE A 471 17.21 0.92 -14.63
N PRO A 472 17.02 0.39 -15.86
CA PRO A 472 17.37 1.14 -17.08
C PRO A 472 16.60 2.45 -17.20
N GLN A 473 15.29 2.45 -16.86
CA GLN A 473 14.47 3.66 -16.90
C GLN A 473 15.01 4.74 -15.94
N ILE A 474 15.39 4.36 -14.72
CA ILE A 474 15.97 5.28 -13.73
C ILE A 474 17.30 5.86 -14.24
N ILE A 475 18.15 5.03 -14.87
CA ILE A 475 19.42 5.48 -15.45
C ILE A 475 19.17 6.42 -16.63
N GLU A 476 18.25 6.08 -17.52
CA GLU A 476 17.87 6.91 -18.67
C GLU A 476 17.32 8.27 -18.23
N GLU A 477 16.44 8.30 -17.22
CA GLU A 477 15.97 9.55 -16.59
C GLU A 477 17.14 10.38 -16.02
N GLY A 478 18.18 9.73 -15.49
CA GLY A 478 19.34 10.40 -14.92
C GLY A 478 20.23 11.00 -16.00
N GLN A 479 20.35 10.31 -17.14
CA GLN A 479 21.01 10.83 -18.33
C GLN A 479 20.22 12.00 -18.96
N ASP A 480 18.89 11.95 -18.91
CA ASP A 480 18.00 13.03 -19.36
C ASP A 480 18.10 14.29 -18.50
N LYS A 481 18.25 14.12 -17.20
CA LYS A 481 18.45 15.22 -16.25
C LYS A 481 19.90 15.73 -16.17
N GLY A 482 20.84 15.06 -16.86
CA GLY A 482 22.26 15.40 -16.81
C GLY A 482 22.94 15.02 -15.50
N GLU A 483 22.36 14.11 -14.72
CA GLU A 483 22.95 13.54 -13.51
C GLU A 483 23.98 12.46 -13.85
N PHE A 484 23.71 11.68 -14.91
CA PHE A 484 24.61 10.65 -15.41
C PHE A 484 25.19 11.01 -16.78
N ARG A 485 26.43 10.58 -17.04
CA ARG A 485 27.09 10.71 -18.34
C ARG A 485 26.33 9.93 -19.41
N ARG A 486 26.31 10.48 -20.62
CA ARG A 486 25.74 9.86 -21.83
C ARG A 486 26.77 9.11 -22.68
N SER A 487 27.95 8.82 -22.15
CA SER A 487 29.00 8.09 -22.87
C SER A 487 28.65 6.63 -23.13
N GLU A 488 27.72 6.06 -22.37
CA GLU A 488 27.30 4.66 -22.43
C GLU A 488 25.76 4.55 -22.45
N ASN A 489 25.24 3.46 -23.02
CA ASN A 489 23.81 3.23 -23.11
C ASN A 489 23.20 2.85 -21.75
N ALA A 490 22.03 3.40 -21.40
CA ALA A 490 21.36 3.14 -20.13
C ALA A 490 21.13 1.65 -19.83
N ARG A 491 20.83 0.83 -20.86
CA ARG A 491 20.65 -0.62 -20.70
C ARG A 491 21.96 -1.34 -20.42
N GLU A 492 23.06 -0.92 -21.04
CA GLU A 492 24.39 -1.48 -20.77
C GLU A 492 24.85 -1.15 -19.34
N LEU A 493 24.58 0.08 -18.89
CA LEU A 493 24.85 0.51 -17.51
C LEU A 493 24.00 -0.28 -16.50
N ALA A 494 22.72 -0.52 -16.82
CA ALA A 494 21.85 -1.37 -16.01
C ALA A 494 22.35 -2.83 -15.97
N ASP A 495 22.81 -3.39 -17.09
CA ASP A 495 23.39 -4.74 -17.12
C ASP A 495 24.63 -4.87 -16.21
N ASN A 496 25.47 -3.83 -16.14
CA ASN A 496 26.59 -3.75 -15.21
C ASN A 496 26.13 -3.65 -13.75
N TYR A 497 25.12 -2.80 -13.49
CA TYR A 497 24.48 -2.68 -12.17
C TYR A 497 23.95 -4.03 -11.68
N PHE A 498 23.19 -4.74 -12.52
CA PHE A 498 22.64 -6.06 -12.21
C PHE A 498 23.74 -7.07 -11.89
N SER A 499 24.83 -7.04 -12.66
CA SER A 499 25.95 -7.96 -12.48
C SER A 499 26.70 -7.70 -11.18
N LEU A 500 26.89 -6.43 -10.82
CA LEU A 500 27.48 -6.04 -9.54
C LEU A 500 26.59 -6.49 -8.37
N GLU A 501 25.29 -6.20 -8.43
CA GLU A 501 24.34 -6.58 -7.38
C GLU A 501 24.33 -8.11 -7.14
N ARG A 502 24.19 -8.89 -8.22
CA ARG A 502 24.25 -10.37 -8.15
C ARG A 502 25.57 -10.87 -7.59
N GLY A 503 26.69 -10.27 -8.00
CA GLY A 503 28.02 -10.63 -7.49
C GLY A 503 28.18 -10.36 -5.99
N ILE A 504 27.54 -9.31 -5.48
CA ILE A 504 27.56 -8.98 -4.05
C ILE A 504 26.73 -10.00 -3.25
N ILE A 505 25.53 -10.35 -3.72
CA ILE A 505 24.68 -11.39 -3.12
C ILE A 505 25.39 -12.74 -3.14
N TYR A 506 26.00 -13.11 -4.27
CA TYR A 506 26.74 -14.36 -4.40
C TYR A 506 27.91 -14.46 -3.40
N ASP A 507 28.75 -13.42 -3.27
CA ASP A 507 29.83 -13.44 -2.27
C ASP A 507 29.31 -13.52 -0.83
N TRP A 508 28.17 -12.88 -0.55
CA TRP A 508 27.51 -12.95 0.75
C TRP A 508 27.02 -14.38 1.07
N CYS A 509 26.42 -15.05 0.08
CA CYS A 509 26.03 -16.46 0.16
C CYS A 509 27.25 -17.37 0.42
N VAL A 510 28.34 -17.19 -0.34
CA VAL A 510 29.60 -17.97 -0.17
C VAL A 510 30.18 -17.82 1.24
N LYS A 511 29.93 -16.69 1.91
CA LYS A 511 30.40 -16.41 3.28
C LYS A 511 29.40 -16.77 4.38
N ASP A 512 28.36 -17.54 4.05
CA ASP A 512 27.32 -17.94 5.00
C ASP A 512 26.58 -16.75 5.63
N GLY A 513 26.43 -15.64 4.92
CA GLY A 513 25.70 -14.47 5.41
C GLY A 513 26.29 -13.77 6.64
N LYS A 514 27.57 -14.02 6.96
CA LYS A 514 28.23 -13.49 8.17
C LYS A 514 28.51 -11.99 8.15
N ASP A 515 28.66 -11.42 6.94
CA ASP A 515 28.88 -10.00 6.73
C ASP A 515 27.53 -9.30 6.44
N SER A 516 27.41 -8.00 6.69
CA SER A 516 26.24 -7.24 6.20
C SER A 516 26.32 -7.05 4.68
N LEU A 517 25.38 -7.68 3.98
CA LEU A 517 25.01 -7.45 2.60
C LEU A 517 24.66 -5.97 2.35
N VAL A 518 23.84 -5.34 3.20
CA VAL A 518 23.45 -3.92 3.07
C VAL A 518 24.68 -3.02 3.09
N HIS A 519 25.53 -3.15 4.11
CA HIS A 519 26.73 -2.33 4.24
C HIS A 519 27.67 -2.51 3.04
N LYS A 520 27.86 -3.75 2.59
CA LYS A 520 28.72 -4.06 1.45
C LYS A 520 28.15 -3.54 0.14
N GLY A 521 26.84 -3.68 -0.07
CA GLY A 521 26.08 -3.15 -1.20
C GLY A 521 26.23 -1.65 -1.33
N GLN A 522 25.89 -0.93 -0.27
CA GLN A 522 26.01 0.52 -0.20
C GLN A 522 27.43 1.00 -0.52
N ARG A 523 28.46 0.31 -0.02
CA ARG A 523 29.86 0.69 -0.32
C ARG A 523 30.24 0.47 -1.78
N LEU A 524 29.98 -0.72 -2.34
CA LEU A 524 30.45 -1.08 -3.69
C LEU A 524 29.62 -0.43 -4.79
N LEU A 525 28.30 -0.35 -4.60
CA LEU A 525 27.41 0.26 -5.56
C LEU A 525 27.63 1.76 -5.66
N GLN A 526 27.95 2.42 -4.53
CA GLN A 526 28.30 3.84 -4.53
C GLN A 526 29.56 4.13 -5.35
N ILE A 527 30.58 3.26 -5.29
CA ILE A 527 31.80 3.39 -6.10
C ILE A 527 31.43 3.28 -7.59
N PHE A 528 30.65 2.27 -7.96
CA PHE A 528 30.22 2.08 -9.35
C PHE A 528 29.39 3.25 -9.88
N LEU A 529 28.34 3.66 -9.14
CA LEU A 529 27.44 4.72 -9.58
C LEU A 529 28.12 6.10 -9.63
N LYS A 530 29.13 6.37 -8.80
CA LYS A 530 29.90 7.62 -8.86
C LYS A 530 30.67 7.79 -10.17
N GLU A 531 31.15 6.70 -10.76
CA GLU A 531 31.82 6.75 -12.07
C GLU A 531 30.86 7.16 -13.19
N LEU A 532 29.55 6.95 -12.99
CA LEU A 532 28.51 7.30 -13.96
C LEU A 532 28.09 8.78 -13.88
N LEU A 533 28.45 9.51 -12.82
CA LEU A 533 28.01 10.90 -12.63
C LEU A 533 28.65 11.86 -13.65
N ALA A 534 27.83 12.80 -14.17
CA ALA A 534 28.18 13.76 -15.22
C ALA A 534 29.22 14.82 -14.81
#